data_AF-A0AAF0X2R9-F1
#
_entry.id   AF-A0AAF0X2R9-F1
#
_cell.length_a   1.000
_cell.length_b   1.000
_cell.length_c   1.000
_cell.angle_alpha   90.00
_cell.angle_beta   90.00
_cell.angle_gamma   90.00
#
_symmetry.space_group_name_H-M   'P 1'
#
loop_
_entity.id
_entity.type
_entity.pdbx_description
1 polymer ?
#
loop_
_entity_poly.entity_id
_entity_poly.type
_entity_poly.pdbx_seq_one_letter_code
_entity_poly.pdbx_strand_id
1 'polypeptide(L)'
;MYERVMKEKFMFIRHWNALKFSPKYQASLAKKNKPAKDKDASSQSVDSQIPTSLESDEMMERPIRRKATKRLKRVVNEAKDEEGLEILKTMQKDTLAIASSRTESVQMSLQLQKEMRQLQKEKLQLRLAKEERERQKEERERQVYEASIMAIDTSKMLPDQAKYYDALKARIKRNIS
;
A
#
# COMPACT_ATOMS: atom_id res chain seq x y z
N MET A 1 10.78 7.06 17.65
CA MET A 1 10.05 6.67 16.42
C MET A 1 10.69 7.22 15.14
N TYR A 2 11.03 8.52 15.09
CA TYR A 2 11.60 9.21 13.92
C TYR A 2 12.95 8.63 13.42
N GLU A 3 13.83 8.24 14.34
CA GLU A 3 15.17 7.71 13.99
C GLU A 3 15.16 6.39 13.23
N ARG A 4 14.13 5.54 13.43
CA ARG A 4 14.01 4.26 12.71
C ARG A 4 13.63 4.47 11.25
N VAL A 5 12.88 5.56 10.97
CA VAL A 5 12.33 5.89 9.66
C VAL A 5 13.37 6.59 8.77
N MET A 6 14.33 7.30 9.38
CA MET A 6 15.43 7.98 8.65
C MET A 6 16.56 7.03 8.23
N LYS A 7 16.56 5.78 8.70
CA LYS A 7 17.52 4.73 8.34
C LYS A 7 17.13 3.92 7.09
N GLU A 8 16.11 4.36 6.36
CA GLU A 8 15.71 3.69 5.13
C GLU A 8 16.76 3.79 4.03
N LYS A 9 17.03 2.65 3.36
CA LYS A 9 18.02 2.54 2.27
C LYS A 9 17.61 3.34 1.04
N PHE A 10 16.31 3.53 0.81
CA PHE A 10 15.81 4.20 -0.38
C PHE A 10 15.67 5.71 -0.13
N MET A 11 16.42 6.50 -0.90
CA MET A 11 16.50 7.95 -0.72
C MET A 11 15.14 8.63 -0.81
N PHE A 12 14.27 8.20 -1.73
CA PHE A 12 12.93 8.78 -1.86
C PHE A 12 12.10 8.60 -0.57
N ILE A 13 12.07 7.40 0.00
CA ILE A 13 11.29 7.13 1.22
C ILE A 13 11.84 7.94 2.39
N ARG A 14 13.17 8.07 2.48
CA ARG A 14 13.83 8.89 3.52
C ARG A 14 13.39 10.36 3.44
N HIS A 15 13.43 10.98 2.26
CA HIS A 15 13.05 12.38 2.09
C HIS A 15 11.54 12.60 2.21
N TRP A 16 10.73 11.66 1.73
CA TRP A 16 9.28 11.67 1.90
C TRP A 16 8.88 11.63 3.38
N ASN A 17 9.51 10.76 4.15
CA ASN A 17 9.27 10.66 5.58
C ASN A 17 9.76 11.90 6.34
N ALA A 18 10.93 12.45 6.00
CA ALA A 18 11.42 13.70 6.57
C ALA A 18 10.42 14.86 6.36
N LEU A 19 9.82 14.94 5.18
CA LEU A 19 8.79 15.94 4.87
C LEU A 19 7.51 15.70 5.67
N LYS A 20 6.99 14.46 5.66
CA LYS A 20 5.74 14.06 6.33
C LYS A 20 5.77 14.30 7.84
N PHE A 21 6.91 14.03 8.47
CA PHE A 21 7.11 14.21 9.91
C PHE A 21 7.71 15.56 10.28
N SER A 22 7.92 16.46 9.31
CA SER A 22 8.38 17.81 9.62
C SER A 22 7.31 18.58 10.40
N PRO A 23 7.70 19.35 11.44
CA PRO A 23 6.74 20.15 12.22
C PRO A 23 5.95 21.13 11.36
N LYS A 24 6.58 21.70 10.31
CA LYS A 24 5.94 22.62 9.37
C LYS A 24 4.82 21.94 8.56
N TYR A 25 5.06 20.71 8.08
CA TYR A 25 4.08 19.96 7.31
C TYR A 25 2.90 19.51 8.20
N GLN A 26 3.18 19.02 9.41
CA GLN A 26 2.13 18.63 10.37
C GLN A 26 1.28 19.82 10.83
N ALA A 27 1.90 20.98 11.09
CA ALA A 27 1.18 22.20 11.44
C ALA A 27 0.25 22.68 10.30
N SER A 28 0.62 22.45 9.04
CA SER A 28 -0.24 22.80 7.89
C SER A 28 -1.50 21.93 7.79
N LEU A 29 -1.41 20.65 8.20
CA LEU A 29 -2.56 19.74 8.26
C LEU A 29 -3.50 20.10 9.40
N ALA A 30 -2.96 20.47 10.57
CA ALA A 30 -3.75 20.91 11.71
C ALA A 30 -4.50 22.24 11.43
N LYS A 31 -3.91 23.14 10.64
CA LYS A 31 -4.53 24.43 10.28
C LYS A 31 -5.69 24.32 9.26
N LYS A 32 -5.79 23.22 8.51
CA LYS A 32 -6.86 23.01 7.52
C LYS A 32 -8.20 22.58 8.15
N ASN A 33 -8.20 22.19 9.42
CA ASN A 33 -9.39 21.71 10.14
C ASN A 33 -10.01 22.75 11.09
N LYS A 34 -9.69 24.05 10.96
CA LYS A 34 -10.42 25.08 11.70
C LYS A 34 -11.74 25.35 10.98
N PRO A 35 -12.92 25.08 11.58
CA PRO A 35 -14.18 25.53 11.00
C PRO A 35 -14.12 27.06 10.89
N ALA A 36 -14.46 27.57 9.71
CA ALA A 36 -14.53 29.00 9.46
C ALA A 36 -15.48 29.65 10.47
N LYS A 37 -14.93 30.47 11.37
CA LYS A 37 -15.72 31.33 12.24
C LYS A 37 -15.76 32.70 11.58
N ASP A 38 -16.95 33.09 11.18
CA ASP A 38 -17.24 34.37 10.53
C ASP A 38 -16.91 35.58 11.42
N LYS A 39 -16.68 36.68 10.70
CA LYS A 39 -16.76 38.11 11.06
C LYS A 39 -15.48 38.88 11.44
N ASP A 40 -15.09 39.66 10.43
CA ASP A 40 -15.03 41.13 10.39
C ASP A 40 -13.80 41.90 10.87
N ALA A 41 -13.48 42.86 9.99
CA ALA A 41 -12.80 44.14 10.18
C ALA A 41 -11.27 44.20 10.01
N SER A 42 -10.91 44.84 8.89
CA SER A 42 -10.05 46.04 8.83
C SER A 42 -8.59 45.91 9.25
N SER A 43 -7.67 46.13 8.30
CA SER A 43 -6.52 47.04 8.48
C SER A 43 -5.88 47.35 7.13
N GLN A 44 -5.67 48.65 6.91
CA GLN A 44 -5.02 49.31 5.77
C GLN A 44 -3.54 48.91 5.59
N SER A 45 -2.98 49.14 4.40
CA SER A 45 -1.67 49.81 4.16
C SER A 45 -1.08 49.34 2.81
N VAL A 46 -0.44 50.12 1.93
CA VAL A 46 -0.24 51.54 1.66
C VAL A 46 0.19 51.56 0.18
N ASP A 47 -0.24 52.59 -0.53
CA ASP A 47 0.08 52.93 -1.92
C ASP A 47 1.60 53.16 -2.11
N SER A 48 2.15 52.79 -3.26
CA SER A 48 3.48 53.23 -3.68
C SER A 48 3.51 53.41 -5.18
N GLN A 49 3.46 54.67 -5.56
CA GLN A 49 3.54 55.19 -6.91
C GLN A 49 5.01 55.48 -7.31
N ILE A 50 5.37 55.03 -8.53
CA ILE A 50 6.19 55.72 -9.58
C ILE A 50 7.75 55.67 -9.37
N PRO A 51 8.62 55.51 -10.41
CA PRO A 51 8.55 56.12 -11.75
C PRO A 51 8.81 55.26 -13.01
N THR A 52 8.28 55.81 -14.10
CA THR A 52 8.60 55.60 -15.53
C THR A 52 10.06 55.90 -15.87
N SER A 53 10.78 54.97 -16.51
CA SER A 53 11.76 55.27 -17.59
C SER A 53 12.38 53.98 -18.17
N LEU A 54 12.62 54.01 -19.49
CA LEU A 54 13.45 53.15 -20.33
C LEU A 54 12.89 51.81 -20.85
N GLU A 55 12.29 51.92 -22.04
CA GLU A 55 12.53 51.08 -23.23
C GLU A 55 13.23 49.74 -23.04
N SER A 56 12.44 48.66 -23.05
CA SER A 56 12.72 47.52 -23.93
C SER A 56 11.38 46.89 -24.31
N ASP A 57 10.91 47.22 -25.51
CA ASP A 57 9.73 46.61 -26.13
C ASP A 57 10.06 45.18 -26.54
N GLU A 58 10.09 44.28 -25.55
CA GLU A 58 10.04 42.83 -25.77
C GLU A 58 8.65 42.39 -25.30
N MET A 59 7.69 42.47 -26.23
CA MET A 59 6.28 42.17 -25.99
C MET A 59 6.09 40.71 -25.54
N MET A 60 6.21 40.45 -24.24
CA MET A 60 5.59 39.30 -23.60
C MET A 60 4.06 39.52 -23.63
N GLU A 61 3.44 39.09 -24.73
CA GLU A 61 2.02 39.19 -24.96
C GLU A 61 1.26 38.46 -23.84
N ARG A 62 0.49 39.23 -23.06
CA ARG A 62 -0.29 38.67 -21.94
C ARG A 62 -1.38 37.74 -22.50
N PRO A 63 -1.67 36.59 -21.87
CA PRO A 63 -2.75 35.72 -22.32
C PRO A 63 -4.07 36.48 -22.42
N ILE A 64 -4.68 36.44 -23.60
CA ILE A 64 -5.91 37.15 -23.92
C ILE A 64 -7.01 36.72 -22.95
N ARG A 65 -7.51 37.67 -22.15
CA ARG A 65 -8.69 37.45 -21.32
C ARG A 65 -9.90 37.15 -22.21
N ARG A 66 -10.76 36.22 -21.75
CA ARG A 66 -11.92 35.60 -22.44
C ARG A 66 -12.95 36.52 -23.12
N LYS A 67 -12.77 37.85 -23.16
CA LYS A 67 -13.76 38.80 -23.70
C LYS A 67 -13.33 39.57 -24.96
N ALA A 68 -12.14 39.33 -25.52
CA ALA A 68 -11.71 39.94 -26.80
C ALA A 68 -11.84 39.04 -28.05
N THR A 69 -12.47 37.87 -27.93
CA THR A 69 -12.47 36.82 -28.98
C THR A 69 -13.48 37.05 -30.13
N LYS A 70 -14.13 38.20 -30.24
CA LYS A 70 -15.22 38.40 -31.22
C LYS A 70 -14.81 39.02 -32.57
N ARG A 71 -13.53 39.33 -32.80
CA ARG A 71 -13.08 39.91 -34.09
C ARG A 71 -12.11 39.06 -34.92
N LEU A 72 -11.68 37.88 -34.44
CA LEU A 72 -10.78 37.00 -35.18
C LEU A 72 -11.47 35.83 -35.90
N LYS A 73 -12.80 35.87 -36.09
CA LYS A 73 -13.57 34.76 -36.67
C LYS A 73 -13.91 34.90 -38.17
N ARG A 74 -13.25 35.79 -38.92
CA ARG A 74 -13.60 36.00 -40.34
C ARG A 74 -12.46 35.85 -41.36
N VAL A 75 -11.27 35.41 -40.97
CA VAL A 75 -10.15 35.18 -41.93
C VAL A 75 -9.71 33.71 -42.01
N VAL A 76 -10.22 32.82 -41.14
CA VAL A 76 -9.82 31.38 -41.12
C VAL A 76 -10.88 30.52 -41.79
N ASN A 77 -11.27 30.86 -43.02
CA ASN A 77 -12.16 30.05 -43.84
C ASN A 77 -11.61 30.06 -45.28
N GLU A 78 -10.42 29.49 -45.53
CA GLU A 78 -9.98 29.10 -46.89
C GLU A 78 -8.60 28.42 -46.96
N ALA A 79 -8.22 27.63 -45.95
CA ALA A 79 -7.20 26.62 -46.14
C ALA A 79 -7.78 25.27 -45.73
N LYS A 80 -7.84 24.33 -46.67
CA LYS A 80 -8.04 22.92 -46.38
C LYS A 80 -6.81 22.44 -45.59
N ASP A 81 -6.79 22.69 -44.29
CA ASP A 81 -5.81 22.11 -43.37
C ASP A 81 -6.18 20.63 -43.16
N GLU A 82 -6.00 19.82 -44.20
CA GLU A 82 -6.09 18.36 -44.10
C GLU A 82 -5.08 17.85 -43.05
N GLU A 83 -3.93 18.51 -42.95
CA GLU A 83 -2.87 18.24 -41.96
C GLU A 83 -3.33 18.50 -40.51
N GLY A 84 -4.02 19.62 -40.25
CA GLY A 84 -4.57 19.91 -38.91
C GLY A 84 -5.65 18.93 -38.47
N LEU A 85 -6.46 18.46 -39.42
CA LEU A 85 -7.48 17.43 -39.21
C LEU A 85 -6.87 16.04 -38.98
N GLU A 86 -5.75 15.75 -39.65
CA GLU A 86 -4.98 14.53 -39.46
C GLU A 86 -4.29 14.49 -38.09
N ILE A 87 -3.72 15.61 -37.63
CA ILE A 87 -3.15 15.78 -36.28
C ILE A 87 -4.22 15.55 -35.20
N LEU A 88 -5.44 16.08 -35.37
CA LEU A 88 -6.52 15.85 -34.42
C LEU A 88 -6.92 14.36 -34.35
N LYS A 89 -6.93 13.65 -35.49
CA LYS A 89 -7.23 12.22 -35.54
C LYS A 89 -6.13 11.39 -34.88
N THR A 90 -4.86 11.73 -35.05
CA THR A 90 -3.74 11.01 -34.39
C THR A 90 -3.79 11.24 -32.88
N MET A 91 -4.00 12.48 -32.42
CA MET A 91 -4.17 12.77 -30.99
C MET A 91 -5.34 11.98 -30.38
N GLN A 92 -6.47 11.87 -31.08
CA GLN A 92 -7.61 11.11 -30.58
C GLN A 92 -7.26 9.61 -30.45
N LYS A 93 -6.59 9.03 -31.44
CA LYS A 93 -6.12 7.63 -31.38
C LYS A 93 -5.14 7.42 -30.23
N ASP A 94 -4.21 8.35 -30.02
CA ASP A 94 -3.24 8.28 -28.92
C ASP A 94 -3.91 8.36 -27.56
N THR A 95 -4.91 9.23 -27.39
CA THR A 95 -5.67 9.30 -26.13
C THR A 95 -6.42 7.99 -25.84
N LEU A 96 -6.96 7.34 -26.86
CA LEU A 96 -7.61 6.04 -26.72
C LEU A 96 -6.59 4.93 -26.41
N ALA A 97 -5.43 4.93 -27.07
CA ALA A 97 -4.35 3.99 -26.81
C ALA A 97 -3.83 4.12 -25.37
N ILE A 98 -3.60 5.34 -24.89
CA ILE A 98 -3.18 5.61 -23.50
C ILE A 98 -4.25 5.15 -22.50
N ALA A 99 -5.53 5.43 -22.79
CA ALA A 99 -6.63 4.98 -21.94
C ALA A 99 -6.69 3.45 -21.85
N SER A 100 -6.57 2.76 -22.99
CA SER A 100 -6.56 1.29 -23.05
C SER A 100 -5.37 0.68 -22.30
N SER A 101 -4.16 1.18 -22.52
CA SER A 101 -2.95 0.74 -21.81
C SER A 101 -3.06 0.95 -20.30
N ARG A 102 -3.66 2.07 -19.86
CA ARG A 102 -3.90 2.33 -18.44
C ARG A 102 -4.88 1.31 -17.84
N THR A 103 -5.95 0.95 -18.56
CA THR A 103 -6.89 -0.07 -18.08
C THR A 103 -6.24 -1.45 -18.00
N GLU A 104 -5.45 -1.84 -18.98
CA GLU A 104 -4.72 -3.12 -18.99
C GLU A 104 -3.72 -3.20 -17.84
N SER A 105 -2.96 -2.12 -17.60
CA SER A 105 -2.00 -2.05 -16.48
C SER A 105 -2.71 -2.20 -15.12
N VAL A 106 -3.82 -1.52 -14.92
CA VAL A 106 -4.61 -1.65 -13.69
C VAL A 106 -5.17 -3.06 -13.55
N GLN A 107 -5.71 -3.64 -14.62
CA GLN A 107 -6.24 -5.00 -14.61
C GLN A 107 -5.16 -6.03 -14.26
N MET A 108 -3.98 -5.93 -14.87
CA MET A 108 -2.85 -6.82 -14.59
C MET A 108 -2.37 -6.68 -13.14
N SER A 109 -2.28 -5.45 -12.62
CA SER A 109 -1.90 -5.22 -11.23
C SER A 109 -2.91 -5.81 -10.24
N LEU A 110 -4.20 -5.73 -10.55
CA LEU A 110 -5.27 -6.30 -9.74
C LEU A 110 -5.23 -7.83 -9.76
N GLN A 111 -4.97 -8.42 -10.93
CA GLN A 111 -4.83 -9.86 -11.07
C GLN A 111 -3.64 -10.39 -10.25
N LEU A 112 -2.48 -9.75 -10.38
CA LEU A 112 -1.29 -10.10 -9.60
C LEU A 112 -1.55 -10.01 -8.09
N GLN A 113 -2.28 -8.98 -7.64
CA GLN A 113 -2.65 -8.84 -6.23
C GLN A 113 -3.56 -9.98 -5.73
N LYS A 114 -4.50 -10.43 -6.57
CA LYS A 114 -5.38 -11.58 -6.26
C LYS A 114 -4.58 -12.87 -6.14
N GLU A 115 -3.70 -13.13 -7.11
CA GLU A 115 -2.83 -14.32 -7.13
C GLU A 115 -1.91 -14.36 -5.92
N MET A 116 -1.27 -13.23 -5.58
CA MET A 116 -0.42 -13.11 -4.39
C MET A 116 -1.20 -13.40 -3.10
N ARG A 117 -2.43 -12.90 -2.98
CA ARG A 117 -3.29 -13.18 -1.82
C ARG A 117 -3.67 -14.66 -1.75
N GLN A 118 -3.96 -15.28 -2.89
CA GLN A 118 -4.32 -16.69 -2.96
C GLN A 118 -3.14 -17.59 -2.57
N LEU A 119 -1.95 -17.32 -3.09
CA LEU A 119 -0.72 -18.02 -2.72
C LEU A 119 -0.42 -17.91 -1.22
N GLN A 120 -0.64 -16.74 -0.61
CA GLN A 120 -0.48 -16.57 0.84
C GLN A 120 -1.46 -17.44 1.63
N LYS A 121 -2.73 -17.52 1.19
CA LYS A 121 -3.74 -18.39 1.82
C LYS A 121 -3.37 -19.87 1.70
N GLU A 122 -2.99 -20.32 0.51
CA GLU A 122 -2.59 -21.70 0.26
C GLU A 122 -1.35 -22.07 1.08
N LYS A 123 -0.36 -21.18 1.16
CA LYS A 123 0.84 -21.40 2.00
C LYS A 123 0.49 -21.53 3.48
N LEU A 124 -0.45 -20.73 3.97
CA LEU A 124 -0.91 -20.82 5.36
C LEU A 124 -1.65 -22.14 5.60
N GLN A 125 -2.57 -22.51 4.71
CA GLN A 125 -3.30 -23.77 4.80
C GLN A 125 -2.37 -24.98 4.78
N LEU A 126 -1.36 -24.97 3.91
CA LEU A 126 -0.37 -26.03 3.82
C LEU A 126 0.44 -26.16 5.12
N ARG A 127 0.80 -25.04 5.76
CA ARG A 127 1.50 -25.05 7.05
C ARG A 127 0.62 -25.66 8.15
N LEU A 128 -0.62 -25.20 8.27
CA LEU A 128 -1.56 -25.73 9.25
C LEU A 128 -1.81 -27.23 9.03
N ALA A 129 -1.97 -27.66 7.78
CA ALA A 129 -2.17 -29.08 7.45
C ALA A 129 -0.94 -29.94 7.77
N LYS A 130 0.28 -29.40 7.63
CA LYS A 130 1.51 -30.10 8.03
C LYS A 130 1.61 -30.22 9.55
N GLU A 131 1.38 -29.13 10.26
CA GLU A 131 1.43 -29.11 11.73
C GLU A 131 0.39 -30.07 12.34
N GLU A 132 -0.83 -30.08 11.79
CA GLU A 132 -1.89 -31.00 12.24
C GLU A 132 -1.52 -32.47 12.00
N ARG A 133 -0.90 -32.78 10.85
CA ARG A 133 -0.41 -34.15 10.58
C ARG A 133 0.72 -34.56 11.53
N GLU A 134 1.61 -33.65 11.86
CA GLU A 134 2.69 -33.92 12.82
C GLU A 134 2.12 -34.15 14.22
N ARG A 135 1.17 -33.30 14.67
CA ARG A 135 0.49 -33.51 15.95
C ARG A 135 -0.22 -34.86 16.02
N GLN A 136 -0.96 -35.23 14.98
CA GLN A 136 -1.63 -36.54 14.93
C GLN A 136 -0.65 -37.72 14.87
N LYS A 137 0.55 -37.53 14.32
CA LYS A 137 1.60 -38.55 14.30
C LYS A 137 2.21 -38.70 15.70
N GLU A 138 2.50 -37.59 16.37
CA GLU A 138 3.03 -37.58 17.73
C GLU A 138 2.02 -38.16 18.73
N GLU A 139 0.73 -37.83 18.62
CA GLU A 139 -0.33 -38.43 19.43
C GLU A 139 -0.42 -39.94 19.23
N ARG A 140 -0.34 -40.42 17.98
CA ARG A 140 -0.34 -41.84 17.67
C ARG A 140 0.91 -42.55 18.23
N GLU A 141 2.08 -41.96 18.05
CA GLU A 141 3.34 -42.50 18.59
C GLU A 141 3.31 -42.56 20.12
N ARG A 142 2.75 -41.53 20.77
CA ARG A 142 2.54 -41.51 22.21
C ARG A 142 1.57 -42.59 22.67
N GLN A 143 0.45 -42.78 21.97
CA GLN A 143 -0.51 -43.86 22.28
C GLN A 143 0.13 -45.23 22.12
N VAL A 144 0.91 -45.45 21.06
CA VAL A 144 1.64 -46.72 20.84
C VAL A 144 2.66 -46.95 21.95
N TYR A 145 3.41 -45.92 22.36
CA TYR A 145 4.37 -46.00 23.45
C TYR A 145 3.69 -46.33 24.79
N GLU A 146 2.60 -45.64 25.13
CA GLU A 146 1.84 -45.90 26.36
C GLU A 146 1.21 -47.29 26.35
N ALA A 147 0.66 -47.74 25.22
CA ALA A 147 0.14 -49.09 25.04
C ALA A 147 1.25 -50.14 25.19
N SER A 148 2.44 -49.89 24.65
CA SER A 148 3.60 -50.76 24.82
C SER A 148 3.97 -50.91 26.28
N ILE A 149 4.00 -49.82 27.07
CA ILE A 149 4.28 -49.89 28.51
C ILE A 149 3.20 -50.69 29.24
N MET A 150 1.94 -50.46 28.89
CA MET A 150 0.79 -51.15 29.50
C MET A 150 0.80 -52.66 29.22
N ALA A 151 1.29 -53.07 28.05
CA ALA A 151 1.36 -54.47 27.62
C ALA A 151 2.51 -55.27 28.24
N ILE A 152 3.51 -54.63 28.86
CA ILE A 152 4.65 -55.34 29.48
C ILE A 152 4.16 -56.23 30.63
N ASP A 153 4.43 -57.53 30.56
CA ASP A 153 4.19 -58.45 31.66
C ASP A 153 5.33 -58.35 32.70
N THR A 154 4.97 -57.99 33.93
CA THR A 154 5.90 -57.82 35.05
C THR A 154 6.09 -59.10 35.88
N SER A 155 5.36 -60.18 35.57
CA SER A 155 5.34 -61.42 36.38
C SER A 155 6.71 -62.12 36.50
N LYS A 156 7.56 -61.99 35.48
CA LYS A 156 8.90 -62.62 35.41
C LYS A 156 10.05 -61.63 35.61
N MET A 157 9.76 -60.38 35.97
CA MET A 157 10.77 -59.34 36.16
C MET A 157 11.34 -59.33 37.58
N LEU A 158 12.54 -58.77 37.73
CA LEU A 158 13.10 -58.49 39.06
C LEU A 158 12.17 -57.53 39.84
N PRO A 159 12.07 -57.64 41.17
CA PRO A 159 11.12 -56.85 41.97
C PRO A 159 11.23 -55.34 41.76
N ASP A 160 12.45 -54.81 41.61
CA ASP A 160 12.67 -53.37 41.40
C ASP A 160 12.26 -52.92 39.99
N GLN A 161 12.43 -53.77 38.98
CA GLN A 161 11.97 -53.49 37.62
C GLN A 161 10.44 -53.57 37.50
N ALA A 162 9.82 -54.55 38.17
CA ALA A 162 8.37 -54.67 38.24
C ALA A 162 7.74 -53.41 38.86
N LYS A 163 8.27 -52.94 40.01
CA LYS A 163 7.84 -51.69 40.66
C LYS A 163 7.95 -50.47 39.73
N TYR A 164 9.02 -50.38 38.95
CA TYR A 164 9.21 -49.28 38.00
C TYR A 164 8.11 -49.25 36.93
N TYR A 165 7.84 -50.38 36.27
CA TYR A 165 6.80 -50.46 35.25
C TYR A 165 5.40 -50.32 35.83
N ASP A 166 5.13 -50.84 37.02
CA ASP A 166 3.84 -50.66 37.70
C ASP A 166 3.58 -49.18 38.03
N ALA A 167 4.60 -48.45 38.48
CA ALA A 167 4.51 -47.01 38.69
C ALA A 167 4.24 -46.25 37.38
N LEU A 168 4.90 -46.64 36.28
CA LEU A 168 4.64 -46.07 34.94
C LEU A 168 3.21 -46.34 34.47
N LYS A 169 2.72 -47.58 34.57
CA LYS A 169 1.35 -47.95 34.23
C LYS A 169 0.33 -47.16 35.06
N ALA A 170 0.58 -46.99 36.36
CA ALA A 170 -0.28 -46.19 37.23
C ALA A 170 -0.31 -44.71 36.84
N ARG A 171 0.84 -44.15 36.40
CA ARG A 171 0.91 -42.78 35.88
C ARG A 171 0.14 -42.61 34.58
N ILE A 172 0.26 -43.56 33.65
CA ILE A 172 -0.49 -43.55 32.38
C ILE A 172 -1.99 -43.59 32.65
N LYS A 173 -2.46 -44.52 33.50
CA LYS A 173 -3.88 -44.61 33.90
C LYS A 173 -4.42 -43.32 34.50
N ARG A 174 -3.62 -42.61 35.32
CA ARG A 174 -3.99 -41.31 35.90
C ARG A 174 -4.13 -40.18 34.88
N ASN A 175 -3.42 -40.26 33.75
CA ASN A 175 -3.50 -39.25 32.70
C ASN A 175 -4.67 -39.49 31.72
N ILE A 176 -5.27 -40.68 31.76
CA ILE A 176 -6.41 -41.07 30.90
C ILE A 176 -7.75 -40.88 31.64
N SER A 177 -7.74 -40.95 32.98
CA SER A 177 -8.91 -40.72 33.84
C SER A 177 -9.16 -39.24 34.11
#